data_AF-A0A7S3HE16-F1
#
_entry.id   AF-A0A7S3HE16-F1
#
_cell.length_a   1.000
_cell.length_b   1.000
_cell.length_c   1.000
_cell.angle_alpha   90.00
_cell.angle_beta   90.00
_cell.angle_gamma   90.00
#
_symmetry.space_group_name_H-M   'P 1'
#
loop_
_entity.id
_entity.type
_entity.pdbx_description
1 polymer ?
#
loop_
_entity_poly.entity_id
_entity_poly.type
_entity_poly.pdbx_seq_one_letter_code
_entity_poly.pdbx_strand_id
1 'polypeptide(L)'
;VCSWEKDPRKLAAACPLYCTLSNLLLQGADFHSGSLQESLPEAAEMTTTPPVCIGFVPITAEDTYPSDGAVTIPIYLSPTREDLLTELQMPIKGDDQNKWILSGVALFLSGEDA
;
A
#
# COMPACT_ATOMS: atom_id res chain seq x y z
N VAL A 1 -8.85 -5.61 -6.43
CA VAL A 1 -7.52 -6.24 -6.26
C VAL A 1 -6.50 -5.17 -5.92
N CYS A 2 -5.58 -5.46 -5.00
CA CYS A 2 -4.45 -4.60 -4.63
C CYS A 2 -3.26 -5.52 -4.36
N SER A 3 -2.20 -5.42 -5.15
CA SER A 3 -1.05 -6.32 -5.01
C SER A 3 0.27 -5.57 -5.10
N TRP A 4 1.02 -5.65 -4.01
CA TRP A 4 2.42 -5.24 -3.90
C TRP A 4 3.39 -6.38 -4.28
N GLU A 5 2.86 -7.56 -4.65
CA GLU A 5 3.66 -8.67 -5.17
C GLU A 5 4.02 -8.44 -6.64
N LYS A 6 5.23 -8.88 -7.02
CA LYS A 6 5.74 -8.75 -8.39
C LYS A 6 5.39 -9.93 -9.31
N ASP A 7 4.52 -10.89 -8.92
CA ASP A 7 4.12 -11.98 -9.83
C ASP A 7 2.87 -11.60 -10.64
N PRO A 8 3.02 -11.09 -11.88
CA PRO A 8 1.90 -10.65 -12.70
C PRO A 8 0.95 -11.79 -13.09
N ARG A 9 1.37 -13.06 -12.98
CA ARG A 9 0.53 -14.21 -13.40
C ARG A 9 -0.62 -14.45 -12.44
N LYS A 10 -0.37 -14.34 -11.13
CA LYS A 10 -1.43 -14.45 -10.11
C LYS A 10 -2.44 -13.31 -10.25
N LEU A 11 -1.93 -12.11 -10.51
CA LEU A 11 -2.74 -10.93 -10.68
C LEU A 11 -3.62 -11.03 -11.94
N ALA A 12 -3.05 -11.39 -13.09
CA ALA A 12 -3.78 -11.48 -14.35
C ALA A 12 -4.91 -12.52 -14.32
N ALA A 13 -4.76 -13.59 -13.53
CA ALA A 13 -5.81 -14.58 -13.33
C ALA A 13 -7.00 -14.01 -12.53
N ALA A 14 -6.75 -13.17 -11.53
CA ALA A 14 -7.79 -12.56 -10.70
C ALA A 14 -8.38 -11.27 -11.31
N CYS A 15 -7.58 -10.50 -12.06
CA CYS A 15 -7.93 -9.22 -12.64
C CYS A 15 -7.17 -9.02 -13.96
N PRO A 16 -7.77 -9.35 -15.11
CA PRO A 16 -7.09 -9.23 -16.41
C PRO A 16 -6.88 -7.77 -16.86
N LEU A 17 -7.63 -6.82 -16.28
CA LEU A 17 -7.47 -5.39 -16.52
C LEU A 17 -7.08 -4.69 -15.23
N TYR A 18 -5.77 -4.50 -15.03
CA TYR A 18 -5.20 -3.79 -13.90
C TYR A 18 -4.35 -2.60 -14.38
N CYS A 19 -4.11 -1.65 -13.50
CA CYS A 19 -3.09 -0.61 -13.69
C CYS A 19 -2.01 -0.71 -12.60
N THR A 20 -0.83 -0.18 -12.90
CA THR A 20 0.28 -0.10 -11.96
C THR A 20 0.42 1.34 -11.49
N LEU A 21 0.26 1.57 -10.19
CA LEU A 21 0.60 2.83 -9.55
C LEU A 21 2.06 2.76 -9.11
N SER A 22 2.83 3.79 -9.43
CA SER A 22 4.24 3.91 -9.07
C SER A 22 4.46 5.26 -8.38
N ASN A 23 5.61 5.41 -7.73
CA ASN A 23 6.03 6.66 -7.08
C ASN A 23 5.07 7.13 -5.96
N LEU A 24 4.41 6.20 -5.27
CA LEU A 24 3.70 6.56 -4.04
C LEU A 24 4.72 6.78 -2.92
N LEU A 25 4.53 7.85 -2.16
CA LEU A 25 5.27 8.15 -0.94
C LEU A 25 4.55 7.53 0.26
N LEU A 26 5.31 7.07 1.24
CA LEU A 26 4.86 6.45 2.48
C LEU A 26 5.38 7.25 3.67
N GLN A 27 4.48 7.55 4.61
CA GLN A 27 4.82 8.18 5.89
C GLN A 27 4.49 7.23 7.04
N GLY A 28 5.29 7.29 8.11
CA GLY A 28 5.03 6.57 9.37
C GLY A 28 5.41 5.09 9.36
N ALA A 29 6.01 4.61 8.26
CA ALA A 29 6.55 3.27 8.13
C ALA A 29 7.56 3.20 6.96
N ASP A 30 8.31 2.11 6.92
CA ASP A 30 9.06 1.67 5.75
C ASP A 30 8.35 0.47 5.12
N PHE A 31 8.55 0.27 3.81
CA PHE A 31 8.05 -0.92 3.12
C PHE A 31 9.18 -1.67 2.44
N HIS A 32 9.59 -2.80 3.01
CA HIS A 32 10.62 -3.64 2.44
C HIS A 32 10.36 -5.12 2.66
N SER A 33 10.93 -5.95 1.79
CA SER A 33 10.75 -7.42 1.83
C SER A 33 9.28 -7.86 1.79
N GLY A 34 8.43 -7.07 1.12
CA GLY A 34 7.02 -7.40 0.89
C GLY A 34 6.07 -7.09 2.05
N SER A 35 6.51 -6.35 3.08
CA SER A 35 5.66 -5.97 4.21
C SER A 35 6.04 -4.61 4.80
N LEU A 36 5.11 -3.96 5.50
CA LEU A 36 5.38 -2.80 6.35
C LEU A 36 6.34 -3.16 7.48
N GLN A 37 7.25 -2.23 7.78
CA GLN A 37 8.28 -2.33 8.82
C GLN A 37 8.47 -0.97 9.49
N GLU A 38 8.96 -1.00 10.73
CA GLU A 38 9.22 0.24 11.47
C GLU A 38 10.34 1.00 10.78
N SER A 39 10.15 2.31 10.64
CA SER A 39 11.22 3.17 10.15
C SER A 39 12.36 3.26 11.16
N LEU A 40 13.58 3.33 10.65
CA LEU A 40 14.76 3.57 11.48
C LEU A 40 14.75 5.01 12.04
N PRO A 41 15.42 5.27 13.18
CA PRO A 41 15.50 6.62 13.75
C PRO A 41 16.03 7.70 12.78
N GLU A 42 16.90 7.30 11.86
CA GLU A 42 17.53 8.13 10.83
C GLU A 42 16.78 8.15 9.49
N ALA A 43 15.63 7.46 9.38
CA ALA A 43 14.86 7.40 8.14
C ALA A 43 14.33 8.78 7.74
N ALA A 44 14.17 8.98 6.44
CA ALA A 44 13.48 10.15 5.92
C ALA A 44 12.01 10.15 6.38
N GLU A 45 11.42 11.33 6.55
CA GLU A 45 10.00 11.46 6.93
C GLU A 45 9.07 10.74 5.95
N MET A 46 9.43 10.79 4.66
CA MET A 46 8.72 10.15 3.56
C MET A 46 9.67 9.20 2.84
N THR A 47 9.21 7.99 2.56
CA THR A 47 9.93 6.99 1.76
C THR A 47 9.14 6.60 0.52
N THR A 48 9.83 6.15 -0.52
CA THR A 48 9.15 5.65 -1.73
C THR A 48 8.71 4.20 -1.53
N THR A 49 7.54 3.85 -2.08
CA THR A 49 7.07 2.46 -2.12
C THR A 49 7.41 1.78 -3.45
N PRO A 50 7.51 0.44 -3.49
CA PRO A 50 7.52 -0.28 -4.75
C PRO A 50 6.18 -0.09 -5.49
N PRO A 51 6.15 -0.26 -6.82
CA PRO A 51 4.89 -0.19 -7.56
C PRO A 51 3.84 -1.17 -7.06
N VAL A 52 2.59 -0.73 -7.06
CA VAL A 52 1.42 -1.54 -6.68
C VAL A 52 0.52 -1.72 -7.88
N CYS A 53 0.01 -2.93 -8.08
CA CYS A 53 -1.01 -3.19 -9.07
C CYS A 53 -2.40 -3.09 -8.45
N ILE A 54 -3.30 -2.35 -9.08
CA ILE A 54 -4.68 -2.19 -8.64
C ILE A 54 -5.65 -2.46 -9.79
N GLY A 55 -6.85 -2.89 -9.44
CA GLY A 55 -7.91 -3.12 -10.42
C GLY A 55 -9.23 -3.47 -9.75
N PHE A 56 -10.32 -3.26 -10.48
CA PHE A 56 -11.65 -3.65 -10.02
C PHE A 56 -11.86 -5.15 -10.22
N VAL A 57 -12.46 -5.79 -9.22
CA VAL A 57 -12.82 -7.21 -9.23
C VAL A 57 -14.24 -7.36 -8.67
N PRO A 58 -14.96 -8.46 -8.99
CA PRO A 58 -16.23 -8.77 -8.35
C PRO A 58 -16.09 -8.88 -6.83
N ILE A 59 -17.14 -8.53 -6.09
CA ILE A 59 -17.16 -8.63 -4.61
C ILE A 59 -16.99 -10.08 -4.09
N THR A 60 -17.26 -11.07 -4.95
CA THR A 60 -17.10 -12.49 -4.63
C THR A 60 -15.69 -13.00 -4.90
N ALA A 61 -14.78 -12.16 -5.42
CA ALA A 61 -13.40 -12.53 -5.61
C ALA A 61 -12.70 -12.65 -4.24
N GLU A 62 -11.73 -13.56 -4.14
CA GLU A 62 -10.90 -13.66 -2.95
C GLU A 62 -10.03 -12.42 -2.78
N ASP A 63 -9.86 -11.97 -1.53
CA ASP A 63 -8.97 -10.88 -1.20
C ASP A 63 -7.51 -11.26 -1.51
N THR A 64 -6.72 -10.26 -1.89
CA THR A 64 -5.30 -10.49 -2.23
C THR A 64 -4.47 -10.90 -1.02
N TYR A 65 -4.86 -10.40 0.15
CA TYR A 65 -4.23 -10.69 1.42
C TYR A 65 -5.29 -11.24 2.39
N PRO A 66 -4.90 -12.17 3.29
CA PRO A 66 -5.80 -12.61 4.35
C PRO A 66 -6.13 -11.43 5.29
N SER A 67 -7.25 -11.52 5.99
CA SER A 67 -7.79 -10.41 6.80
C SER A 67 -6.86 -9.91 7.90
N ASP A 68 -5.92 -10.74 8.36
CA ASP A 68 -4.91 -10.45 9.38
C ASP A 68 -3.51 -10.18 8.79
N GLY A 69 -3.29 -10.47 7.50
CA GLY A 69 -1.99 -10.34 6.83
C GLY A 69 -1.74 -8.98 6.17
N ALA A 70 -2.69 -8.06 6.25
CA ALA A 70 -2.56 -6.70 5.72
C ALA A 70 -3.31 -5.68 6.58
N VAL A 71 -2.96 -4.41 6.40
CA VAL A 71 -3.66 -3.26 6.98
C VAL A 71 -4.13 -2.33 5.88
N THR A 72 -5.31 -1.74 6.04
CA THR A 72 -5.84 -0.74 5.11
C THR A 72 -5.16 0.61 5.36
N ILE A 73 -4.47 1.12 4.34
CA ILE A 73 -3.72 2.38 4.39
C ILE A 73 -4.39 3.42 3.47
N PRO A 74 -4.70 4.63 3.98
CA PRO A 74 -5.27 5.69 3.17
C PRO A 74 -4.24 6.29 2.21
N ILE A 75 -4.68 6.60 0.98
CA ILE A 75 -3.95 7.42 0.01
C ILE A 75 -4.55 8.82 0.01
N TYR A 76 -3.74 9.81 0.34
CA TYR A 76 -4.09 11.22 0.21
C TYR A 76 -3.46 11.86 -1.02
N LEU A 77 -4.07 12.93 -1.51
CA LEU A 77 -3.50 13.73 -2.60
C LEU A 77 -2.19 14.43 -2.18
N SER A 78 -2.11 14.88 -0.92
CA SER A 78 -0.96 15.60 -0.38
C SER A 78 -0.72 15.30 1.11
N PRO A 79 0.46 15.65 1.66
CA PRO A 79 0.78 15.47 3.08
C PRO A 79 -0.13 16.22 4.06
N THR A 80 -0.97 17.16 3.60
CA THR A 80 -1.94 17.84 4.47
C THR A 80 -3.07 16.93 4.94
N ARG A 81 -3.26 15.77 4.27
CA ARG A 81 -4.32 14.79 4.55
C ARG A 81 -5.75 15.35 4.45
N GLU A 82 -5.93 16.41 3.66
CA GLU A 82 -7.23 17.05 3.45
C GLU A 82 -8.08 16.29 2.42
N ASP A 83 -7.45 15.78 1.36
CA ASP A 83 -8.12 15.08 0.26
C ASP A 83 -7.77 13.59 0.25
N LEU A 84 -8.69 12.74 0.72
CA LEU A 84 -8.59 11.28 0.62
C LEU A 84 -8.97 10.83 -0.79
N LEU A 85 -8.09 10.08 -1.45
CA LEU A 85 -8.34 9.53 -2.79
C LEU A 85 -8.97 8.14 -2.70
N THR A 86 -8.31 7.22 -2.00
CA THR A 86 -8.74 5.83 -1.84
C THR A 86 -7.94 5.16 -0.73
N GLU A 87 -8.12 3.86 -0.54
CA GLU A 87 -7.40 3.06 0.44
C GLU A 87 -6.80 1.82 -0.25
N LEU A 88 -5.62 1.40 0.18
CA LEU A 88 -4.97 0.18 -0.29
C LEU A 88 -4.62 -0.73 0.88
N GLN A 89 -4.74 -2.04 0.66
CA GLN A 89 -4.22 -3.02 1.61
C GLN A 89 -2.70 -3.12 1.46
N MET A 90 -1.96 -2.92 2.54
CA MET A 90 -0.51 -3.13 2.60
C MET A 90 -0.19 -4.32 3.51
N PRO A 91 0.60 -5.30 3.05
CA PRO A 91 0.96 -6.46 3.85
C PRO A 91 1.73 -6.10 5.11
N ILE A 92 1.51 -6.86 6.18
CA ILE A 92 2.21 -6.72 7.45
C ILE A 92 2.82 -8.06 7.86
N LYS A 93 3.82 -8.02 8.75
CA LYS A 93 4.32 -9.22 9.42
C LYS A 93 3.63 -9.37 10.77
N GLY A 94 3.12 -10.56 11.06
CA GLY A 94 2.35 -10.84 12.26
C GLY A 94 0.94 -10.24 12.19
N ASP A 95 0.24 -10.26 13.31
CA ASP A 95 -1.18 -9.91 13.45
C ASP A 95 -1.40 -8.54 14.13
N ASP A 96 -0.40 -7.65 14.09
CA ASP A 96 -0.45 -6.35 14.78
C ASP A 96 -0.88 -5.20 13.86
N GLN A 97 -2.15 -5.23 13.43
CA GLN A 97 -2.75 -4.14 12.65
C GLN A 97 -2.86 -2.84 13.45
N ASN A 98 -3.15 -2.94 14.76
CA ASN A 98 -3.37 -1.81 15.64
C ASN A 98 -2.14 -0.91 15.73
N LYS A 99 -0.94 -1.50 15.77
CA LYS A 99 0.31 -0.76 15.70
C LYS A 99 0.37 0.19 14.49
N TRP A 100 0.09 -0.32 13.29
CA TRP A 100 0.17 0.48 12.07
C TRP A 100 -0.91 1.58 12.01
N ILE A 101 -2.10 1.29 12.53
CA ILE A 101 -3.17 2.27 12.68
C ILE A 101 -2.71 3.40 13.63
N LEU A 102 -2.15 3.06 14.79
CA LEU A 102 -1.69 4.02 15.79
C LEU A 102 -0.46 4.82 15.32
N SER A 103 0.39 4.23 14.47
CA SER A 103 1.52 4.92 13.83
C SER A 103 1.07 5.94 12.78
N GLY A 104 -0.21 5.96 12.40
CA GLY A 104 -0.76 6.94 11.46
C GLY A 104 -0.19 6.81 10.05
N VAL A 105 0.11 5.58 9.63
CA VAL A 105 0.68 5.25 8.32
C VAL A 105 -0.23 5.75 7.20
N ALA A 106 0.35 6.40 6.21
CA ALA A 106 -0.38 6.96 5.08
C ALA A 106 0.45 6.96 3.80
N LEU A 107 -0.24 6.87 2.66
CA LEU A 107 0.33 6.98 1.32
C LEU A 107 -0.02 8.32 0.69
N PHE A 108 0.85 8.81 -0.19
CA PHE A 108 0.68 10.08 -0.90
C PHE A 108 1.09 9.96 -2.36
N LEU A 109 0.45 10.72 -3.25
CA LEU A 109 0.95 10.87 -4.62
C LEU A 109 2.24 11.70 -4.61
N SER A 110 3.26 11.28 -5.36
CA SER A 110 4.41 12.15 -5.63
C SER A 110 3.99 13.26 -6.59
N GLY A 111 4.15 14.52 -6.19
CA GLY A 111 3.83 15.69 -7.01
C GLY A 111 4.90 16.06 -8.06
N GLU A 112 5.95 15.26 -8.22
CA GLU A 112 7.04 15.55 -9.15
C GLU A 112 7.10 14.49 -10.24
N ASP A 113 6.89 14.91 -11.50
CA ASP A 113 7.40 14.21 -12.66
C ASP A 113 8.94 14.31 -12.59
N ALA A 114 9.62 13.16 -12.48
CA ALA A 114 11.08 13.07 -12.53
C ALA A 114 11.64 13.52 -13.89
#